data_AF-A0A9J6GG81-F1
#
_entry.id   AF-A0A9J6GG81-F1
#
_cell.length_a   1.000
_cell.length_b   1.000
_cell.length_c   1.000
_cell.angle_alpha   90.00
_cell.angle_beta   90.00
_cell.angle_gamma   90.00
#
_symmetry.space_group_name_H-M   'P 1'
#
loop_
_entity.id
_entity.type
_entity.pdbx_description
1 polymer ?
#
loop_
_entity_poly.entity_id
_entity_poly.type
_entity_poly.pdbx_seq_one_letter_code
_entity_poly.pdbx_strand_id
1 'polypeptide(L)'
;MGNATRKLGDAPDEHTGLSPRQVKLVQDSWHAFCRDNREYGVLLFLSMFVKHPEYLKLFPNFRGKPVGTLKDDPVFRAHGCAIGYHMTSMVDSLNEPATFEVLARRNGTEHLKRKGVKPAHFEVMGGCLVDVLRAKNEKLMTPDTVEAWGKFLTVRRPFLLLEDFKVFTYVVIP
;
A
#
# COMPACT_ATOMS: atom_id res chain seq x y z
N MET A 1 -33.44 17.87 15.57
CA MET A 1 -32.06 18.30 15.86
C MET A 1 -31.15 17.08 15.98
N GLY A 2 -30.65 16.50 14.88
CA GLY A 2 -29.92 15.23 14.94
C GLY A 2 -28.89 14.97 13.85
N ASN A 3 -28.39 15.99 13.15
CA ASN A 3 -27.52 15.79 11.97
C ASN A 3 -26.17 16.54 12.01
N ALA A 4 -25.93 17.34 13.06
CA ALA A 4 -24.67 18.11 13.19
C ALA A 4 -23.58 17.32 13.93
N THR A 5 -23.94 16.53 14.94
CA THR A 5 -22.99 15.84 15.82
C THR A 5 -22.31 14.63 15.18
N ARG A 6 -22.93 14.01 14.16
CA ARG A 6 -22.36 12.84 13.46
C ARG A 6 -21.26 13.21 12.45
N LYS A 7 -21.23 14.47 11.98
CA LYS A 7 -20.29 14.93 10.93
C LYS A 7 -18.91 15.36 11.46
N LEU A 8 -18.80 15.80 12.72
CA LEU A 8 -17.50 16.20 13.29
C LEU A 8 -16.57 15.01 13.55
N GLY A 9 -17.13 13.82 13.83
CA GLY A 9 -16.35 12.62 14.15
C GLY A 9 -15.83 11.82 12.95
N ASP A 10 -16.12 12.23 11.71
CA ASP A 10 -15.67 11.56 10.49
C ASP A 10 -14.91 12.52 9.54
N ALA A 11 -14.38 13.62 10.09
CA ALA A 11 -13.51 14.51 9.33
C ALA A 11 -12.17 13.78 9.02
N PRO A 12 -11.60 13.97 7.82
CA PRO A 12 -10.27 13.45 7.51
C PRO A 12 -9.19 14.07 8.40
N ASP A 13 -8.29 13.23 8.90
CA ASP A 13 -7.11 13.67 9.64
C ASP A 13 -6.09 14.38 8.71
N GLU A 14 -5.34 15.35 9.24
CA GLU A 14 -4.46 16.21 8.42
C GLU A 14 -3.16 15.55 7.94
N HIS A 15 -2.69 14.52 8.66
CA HIS A 15 -1.45 13.80 8.37
C HIS A 15 -1.70 12.65 7.39
N THR A 16 -2.79 11.91 7.61
CA THR A 16 -3.16 10.74 6.81
C THR A 16 -4.06 11.11 5.64
N GLY A 17 -4.94 12.11 5.79
CA GLY A 17 -6.01 12.39 4.84
C GLY A 17 -7.16 11.38 4.87
N LEU A 18 -7.16 10.44 5.82
CA LEU A 18 -8.23 9.45 6.02
C LEU A 18 -9.16 9.91 7.15
N SER A 19 -10.46 9.67 6.97
CA SER A 19 -11.40 9.77 8.10
C SER A 19 -11.30 8.54 9.01
N PRO A 20 -11.77 8.62 10.27
CA PRO A 20 -11.87 7.45 11.15
C PRO A 20 -12.60 6.25 10.52
N ARG A 21 -13.65 6.48 9.74
CA ARG A 21 -14.32 5.41 8.98
C ARG A 21 -13.38 4.79 7.95
N GLN A 22 -12.63 5.59 7.20
CA GLN A 22 -11.70 5.11 6.18
C GLN A 22 -10.51 4.36 6.79
N VAL A 23 -9.99 4.82 7.93
CA VAL A 23 -8.96 4.10 8.70
C VAL A 23 -9.46 2.69 9.05
N LYS A 24 -10.70 2.59 9.56
CA LYS A 24 -11.29 1.28 9.89
C LYS A 24 -11.43 0.37 8.67
N LEU A 25 -11.84 0.90 7.52
CA LEU A 25 -11.94 0.12 6.28
C LEU A 25 -10.58 -0.46 5.84
N VAL A 26 -9.52 0.35 5.92
CA VAL A 26 -8.15 -0.09 5.59
C VAL A 26 -7.68 -1.17 6.58
N GLN A 27 -7.84 -0.94 7.87
CA GLN A 27 -7.42 -1.89 8.92
C GLN A 27 -8.19 -3.21 8.83
N ASP A 28 -9.53 -3.17 8.80
CA ASP A 28 -10.36 -4.37 8.76
C ASP A 28 -10.07 -5.22 7.52
N SER A 29 -9.91 -4.60 6.35
CA SER A 29 -9.60 -5.31 5.10
C SER A 29 -8.18 -5.88 5.08
N TRP A 30 -7.18 -5.13 5.57
CA TRP A 30 -5.80 -5.61 5.68
C TRP A 30 -5.67 -6.78 6.66
N HIS A 31 -6.22 -6.63 7.87
CA HIS A 31 -6.11 -7.67 8.91
C HIS A 31 -6.88 -8.94 8.53
N ALA A 32 -8.02 -8.80 7.86
CA ALA A 32 -8.72 -9.96 7.29
C ALA A 32 -7.85 -10.68 6.25
N PHE A 33 -7.23 -9.95 5.34
CA PHE A 33 -6.32 -10.52 4.35
C PHE A 33 -5.13 -11.24 5.01
N CYS A 34 -4.47 -10.63 5.99
CA CYS A 34 -3.35 -11.22 6.71
C CYS A 34 -3.74 -12.51 7.47
N ARG A 35 -4.90 -12.50 8.14
CA ARG A 35 -5.42 -13.68 8.86
C ARG A 35 -5.69 -14.85 7.91
N ASP A 36 -6.28 -14.56 6.76
CA ASP A 36 -6.76 -15.58 5.84
C ASP A 36 -5.66 -16.05 4.85
N ASN A 37 -4.48 -15.40 4.83
CA ASN A 37 -3.38 -15.71 3.90
C ASN A 37 -2.02 -15.74 4.61
N ARG A 38 -1.45 -16.93 4.84
CA ARG A 38 -0.16 -17.09 5.57
C ARG A 38 1.05 -16.42 4.93
N GLU A 39 1.06 -16.27 3.61
CA GLU A 39 2.18 -15.68 2.86
C GLU A 39 1.77 -14.39 2.15
N TYR A 40 0.93 -13.58 2.80
CA TYR A 40 0.35 -12.34 2.28
C TYR A 40 1.38 -11.39 1.63
N GLY A 41 2.56 -11.22 2.24
CA GLY A 41 3.63 -10.41 1.68
C GLY A 41 4.26 -10.99 0.41
N VAL A 42 4.35 -12.32 0.29
CA VAL A 42 4.83 -13.00 -0.93
C VAL A 42 3.81 -12.88 -2.05
N LEU A 43 2.51 -13.07 -1.73
CA LEU A 43 1.41 -12.95 -2.70
C LEU A 43 1.39 -11.57 -3.39
N LEU A 44 1.66 -10.51 -2.62
CA LEU A 44 1.77 -9.14 -3.12
C LEU A 44 2.82 -8.99 -4.23
N PHE A 45 4.06 -9.42 -3.96
CA PHE A 45 5.14 -9.29 -4.95
C PHE A 45 4.99 -10.24 -6.13
N LEU A 46 4.48 -11.46 -5.92
CA LEU A 46 4.19 -12.37 -7.03
C LEU A 46 3.13 -11.76 -7.96
N SER A 47 2.07 -11.17 -7.41
CA SER A 47 1.06 -10.47 -8.21
C SER A 47 1.67 -9.34 -9.05
N MET A 48 2.55 -8.53 -8.44
CA MET A 48 3.27 -7.46 -9.13
C MET A 48 4.18 -8.01 -10.23
N PHE A 49 5.00 -9.04 -9.97
CA PHE A 49 5.93 -9.57 -10.97
C PHE A 49 5.26 -10.38 -12.08
N VAL A 50 4.08 -10.96 -11.84
CA VAL A 50 3.28 -11.57 -12.90
C VAL A 50 2.75 -10.49 -13.85
N LYS A 51 2.29 -9.34 -13.32
CA LYS A 51 1.79 -8.23 -14.13
C LYS A 51 2.90 -7.39 -14.77
N HIS A 52 4.00 -7.21 -14.05
CA HIS A 52 5.14 -6.36 -14.38
C HIS A 52 6.47 -7.12 -14.20
N PRO A 53 6.74 -8.14 -15.03
CA PRO A 53 7.97 -8.94 -14.92
C PRO A 53 9.23 -8.09 -15.07
N GLU A 54 9.15 -6.97 -15.78
CA GLU A 54 10.24 -6.01 -15.94
C GLU A 54 10.67 -5.36 -14.62
N TYR A 55 9.85 -5.41 -13.57
CA TYR A 55 10.21 -4.85 -12.25
C TYR A 55 11.20 -5.74 -11.50
N LEU A 56 11.36 -7.02 -11.87
CA LEU A 56 12.39 -7.88 -11.28
C LEU A 56 13.80 -7.29 -11.40
N LYS A 57 14.05 -6.46 -12.41
CA LYS A 57 15.35 -5.78 -12.57
C LYS A 57 15.67 -4.83 -11.40
N LEU A 58 14.66 -4.35 -10.69
CA LEU A 58 14.80 -3.47 -9.51
C LEU A 58 15.21 -4.24 -8.25
N PHE A 59 15.16 -5.58 -8.28
CA PHE A 59 15.48 -6.45 -7.15
C PHE A 59 16.71 -7.29 -7.47
N PRO A 60 17.94 -6.84 -7.11
CA PRO A 60 19.18 -7.50 -7.50
C PRO A 60 19.24 -9.00 -7.15
N ASN A 61 18.68 -9.41 -6.02
CA ASN A 61 18.67 -10.80 -5.56
C ASN A 61 17.76 -11.74 -6.39
N PHE A 62 16.86 -11.17 -7.18
CA PHE A 62 15.85 -11.90 -7.96
C PHE A 62 15.93 -11.61 -9.46
N ARG A 63 16.82 -10.71 -9.89
CA ARG A 63 16.97 -10.34 -11.30
C ARG A 63 17.30 -11.57 -12.14
N GLY A 64 16.53 -11.78 -13.21
CA GLY A 64 16.72 -12.89 -14.15
C GLY A 64 16.17 -14.24 -13.69
N LYS A 65 15.65 -14.35 -12.45
CA LYS A 65 14.94 -15.56 -12.02
C LYS A 65 13.54 -15.60 -12.63
N PRO A 66 13.05 -16.76 -13.10
CA PRO A 66 11.66 -16.90 -13.54
C PRO A 66 10.70 -16.64 -12.38
N VAL A 67 9.64 -15.86 -12.60
CA VAL A 67 8.66 -15.49 -11.54
C VAL A 67 8.09 -16.74 -10.85
N GLY A 68 7.80 -17.79 -11.62
CA GLY A 68 7.24 -19.04 -11.12
C GLY A 68 8.11 -19.79 -10.11
N THR A 69 9.42 -19.52 -10.07
CA THR A 69 10.35 -20.16 -9.13
C THR A 69 10.58 -19.34 -7.86
N LEU A 70 10.12 -18.08 -7.81
CA LEU A 70 10.40 -17.18 -6.68
C LEU A 70 9.71 -17.62 -5.40
N LYS A 71 8.51 -18.19 -5.48
CA LYS A 71 7.74 -18.63 -4.31
C LYS A 71 8.50 -19.66 -3.44
N ASP A 72 9.38 -20.45 -4.06
CA ASP A 72 10.14 -21.51 -3.40
C ASP A 72 11.52 -21.01 -2.93
N ASP A 73 11.91 -19.78 -3.30
CA ASP A 73 13.17 -19.16 -2.88
C ASP A 73 13.05 -18.62 -1.44
N PRO A 74 13.82 -19.15 -0.46
CA PRO A 74 13.74 -18.72 0.93
C PRO A 74 14.12 -17.24 1.12
N VAL A 75 15.00 -16.69 0.28
CA VAL A 75 15.38 -15.27 0.32
C VAL A 75 14.20 -14.41 -0.14
N PHE A 76 13.45 -14.87 -1.14
CA PHE A 76 12.23 -14.18 -1.59
C PHE A 76 11.13 -14.23 -0.55
N ARG A 77 10.93 -15.39 0.10
CA ARG A 77 9.95 -15.53 1.19
C ARG A 77 10.29 -14.62 2.37
N ALA A 78 11.56 -14.54 2.75
CA ALA A 78 12.02 -13.61 3.79
C ALA A 78 11.77 -12.15 3.40
N HIS A 79 12.01 -11.78 2.13
CA HIS A 79 11.73 -10.45 1.61
C HIS A 79 10.23 -10.12 1.67
N GLY A 80 9.38 -11.03 1.19
CA GLY A 80 7.92 -10.89 1.25
C GLY A 80 7.43 -10.71 2.69
N CYS A 81 7.95 -11.52 3.62
CA CYS A 81 7.64 -11.41 5.05
C CYS A 81 7.99 -10.01 5.61
N ALA A 82 9.18 -9.50 5.31
CA ALA A 82 9.62 -8.17 5.77
C ALA A 82 8.69 -7.04 5.28
N ILE A 83 8.24 -7.10 4.02
CA ILE A 83 7.29 -6.10 3.50
C ILE A 83 5.90 -6.28 4.10
N GLY A 84 5.46 -7.52 4.31
CA GLY A 84 4.22 -7.81 5.02
C GLY A 84 4.18 -7.15 6.40
N TYR A 85 5.27 -7.26 7.17
CA TYR A 85 5.39 -6.57 8.45
C TYR A 85 5.40 -5.05 8.30
N HIS A 86 6.16 -4.52 7.35
CA HIS A 86 6.21 -3.07 7.13
C HIS A 86 4.84 -2.48 6.78
N MET A 87 4.09 -3.13 5.87
CA MET A 87 2.72 -2.73 5.51
C MET A 87 1.79 -2.79 6.72
N THR A 88 1.90 -3.84 7.55
CA THR A 88 1.11 -3.97 8.78
C THR A 88 1.42 -2.82 9.74
N SER A 89 2.70 -2.49 9.96
CA SER A 89 3.07 -1.35 10.80
C SER A 89 2.51 -0.02 10.27
N MET A 90 2.52 0.21 8.95
CA MET A 90 1.91 1.41 8.37
C MET A 90 0.40 1.45 8.61
N VAL A 91 -0.32 0.35 8.37
CA VAL A 91 -1.77 0.24 8.57
C VAL A 91 -2.15 0.44 10.04
N ASP A 92 -1.42 -0.18 10.97
CA ASP A 92 -1.70 -0.09 12.40
C ASP A 92 -1.42 1.32 12.94
N SER A 93 -0.40 2.00 12.41
CA SER A 93 -0.04 3.37 12.80
C SER A 93 -1.04 4.44 12.35
N LEU A 94 -2.08 4.10 11.58
CA LEU A 94 -3.14 5.07 11.22
C LEU A 94 -3.91 5.61 12.42
N ASN A 95 -3.89 4.91 13.56
CA ASN A 95 -4.43 5.41 14.83
C ASN A 95 -3.52 6.44 15.52
N GLU A 96 -2.27 6.58 15.05
CA GLU A 96 -1.29 7.57 15.48
C GLU A 96 -0.79 8.37 14.25
N PRO A 97 -1.59 9.32 13.73
CA PRO A 97 -1.36 9.90 12.41
C PRO A 97 0.02 10.54 12.19
N ALA A 98 0.59 11.18 13.21
CA ALA A 98 1.95 11.72 13.16
C ALA A 98 3.02 10.62 13.03
N THR A 99 2.85 9.49 13.73
CA THR A 99 3.72 8.31 13.61
C THR A 99 3.64 7.74 12.19
N PHE A 100 2.43 7.61 11.65
CA PHE A 100 2.21 7.16 10.28
C PHE A 100 2.94 8.05 9.25
N GLU A 101 2.84 9.38 9.37
CA GLU A 101 3.53 10.30 8.46
C GLU A 101 5.06 10.11 8.49
N VAL A 102 5.65 9.92 9.67
CA VAL A 102 7.09 9.66 9.80
C VAL A 102 7.48 8.34 9.13
N LEU A 103 6.68 7.28 9.32
CA LEU A 103 6.92 5.97 8.70
C LEU A 103 6.80 6.05 7.17
N ALA A 104 5.76 6.71 6.66
CA ALA A 104 5.54 6.91 5.22
C ALA A 104 6.69 7.69 4.58
N ARG A 105 7.17 8.76 5.23
CA ARG A 105 8.32 9.56 4.77
C ARG A 105 9.59 8.73 4.75
N ARG A 106 9.87 7.98 5.82
CA ARG A 106 11.03 7.09 5.87
C ARG A 106 10.99 6.05 4.75
N ASN A 107 9.82 5.43 4.53
CA ASN A 107 9.64 4.46 3.47
C ASN A 107 9.97 5.06 2.09
N GLY A 108 9.41 6.23 1.78
CA GLY A 108 9.69 6.95 0.53
C GLY A 108 11.18 7.26 0.36
N THR A 109 11.83 7.84 1.38
CA THR A 109 13.26 8.18 1.35
C THR A 109 14.16 6.96 1.14
N GLU A 110 13.88 5.83 1.78
CA GLU A 110 14.67 4.61 1.59
C GLU A 110 14.52 4.03 0.18
N HIS A 111 13.36 4.20 -0.45
CA HIS A 111 13.13 3.76 -1.83
C HIS A 111 13.76 4.68 -2.87
N LEU A 112 13.84 5.99 -2.61
CA LEU A 112 14.56 6.93 -3.49
C LEU A 112 16.05 6.62 -3.59
N LYS A 113 16.65 6.01 -2.56
CA LYS A 113 18.03 5.52 -2.59
C LYS A 113 18.22 4.29 -3.49
N ARG A 114 17.14 3.60 -3.88
CA ARG A 114 17.21 2.38 -4.70
C ARG A 114 17.32 2.74 -6.17
N LYS A 115 18.42 2.33 -6.80
CA LYS A 115 18.68 2.60 -8.23
C LYS A 115 17.51 2.13 -9.10
N GLY A 116 16.92 3.09 -9.82
CA GLY A 116 15.87 2.83 -10.79
C GLY A 116 14.46 2.78 -10.21
N VAL A 117 14.26 2.87 -8.89
CA VAL A 117 12.92 3.03 -8.30
C VAL A 117 12.42 4.45 -8.56
N LYS A 118 11.13 4.57 -8.91
CA LYS A 118 10.45 5.81 -9.31
C LYS A 118 9.06 5.82 -8.67
N PRO A 119 8.42 6.99 -8.47
CA PRO A 119 7.07 7.05 -7.90
C PRO A 119 6.03 6.22 -8.67
N ALA A 120 6.12 6.18 -10.00
CA ALA A 120 5.22 5.35 -10.82
C ALA A 120 5.25 3.85 -10.44
N HIS A 121 6.36 3.34 -9.88
CA HIS A 121 6.41 1.96 -9.38
C HIS A 121 5.58 1.78 -8.10
N PHE A 122 5.44 2.82 -7.27
CA PHE A 122 4.56 2.78 -6.10
C PHE A 122 3.09 2.79 -6.49
N GLU A 123 2.73 3.57 -7.51
CA GLU A 123 1.36 3.59 -8.05
C GLU A 123 0.95 2.19 -8.54
N VAL A 124 1.82 1.55 -9.33
CA VAL A 124 1.60 0.18 -9.80
C VAL A 124 1.54 -0.83 -8.66
N MET A 125 2.44 -0.72 -7.67
CA MET A 125 2.40 -1.58 -6.49
C MET A 125 1.10 -1.40 -5.67
N GLY A 126 0.64 -0.15 -5.54
CA GLY A 126 -0.63 0.19 -4.90
C GLY A 126 -1.83 -0.43 -5.61
N GLY A 127 -1.88 -0.35 -6.94
CA GLY A 127 -2.89 -1.04 -7.74
C GLY A 127 -2.85 -2.56 -7.56
N CYS A 128 -1.65 -3.15 -7.57
CA CYS A 128 -1.48 -4.59 -7.33
C CYS A 128 -1.97 -5.01 -5.94
N LEU A 129 -1.74 -4.19 -4.91
CA LEU A 129 -2.27 -4.42 -3.57
C LEU A 129 -3.80 -4.47 -3.56
N VAL A 130 -4.45 -3.44 -4.12
CA VAL A 130 -5.92 -3.38 -4.15
C VAL A 130 -6.50 -4.57 -4.91
N ASP A 131 -5.89 -4.96 -6.03
CA ASP A 131 -6.32 -6.12 -6.81
C ASP A 131 -6.18 -7.44 -6.03
N VAL A 132 -5.08 -7.63 -5.30
CA VAL A 132 -4.87 -8.82 -4.46
C VAL A 132 -5.90 -8.87 -3.33
N LEU A 133 -6.14 -7.74 -2.65
CA LEU A 133 -7.16 -7.66 -1.61
C LEU A 133 -8.55 -7.99 -2.17
N ARG A 134 -8.90 -7.46 -3.34
CA ARG A 134 -10.18 -7.73 -4.00
C ARG A 134 -10.32 -9.19 -4.41
N ALA A 135 -9.28 -9.78 -5.00
CA ALA A 135 -9.29 -11.18 -5.41
C ALA A 135 -9.42 -12.14 -4.22
N LYS A 136 -8.95 -11.75 -3.03
CA LYS A 136 -9.04 -12.58 -1.81
C LYS A 136 -10.32 -12.35 -1.02
N ASN A 137 -10.86 -11.15 -1.03
CA ASN A 137 -12.08 -10.83 -0.31
C ASN A 137 -12.83 -9.65 -0.95
N GLU A 138 -13.48 -9.92 -2.08
CA GLU A 138 -14.27 -8.93 -2.83
C GLU A 138 -15.33 -8.25 -1.96
N LYS A 139 -15.97 -8.99 -1.05
CA LYS A 139 -17.01 -8.47 -0.15
C LYS A 139 -16.50 -7.35 0.77
N LEU A 140 -15.24 -7.43 1.22
CA LEU A 140 -14.63 -6.37 2.03
C LEU A 140 -14.10 -5.21 1.18
N MET A 141 -13.82 -5.43 -0.10
CA MET A 141 -13.28 -4.43 -1.03
C MET A 141 -14.38 -3.65 -1.75
N THR A 142 -15.30 -3.08 -0.96
CA THR A 142 -16.34 -2.15 -1.43
C THR A 142 -15.74 -0.89 -2.08
N PRO A 143 -16.50 -0.10 -2.84
CA PRO A 143 -16.02 1.16 -3.40
C PRO A 143 -15.40 2.11 -2.36
N ASP A 144 -16.02 2.23 -1.18
CA ASP A 144 -15.50 3.05 -0.08
C ASP A 144 -14.17 2.50 0.47
N THR A 145 -14.02 1.17 0.53
CA THR A 145 -12.76 0.53 0.95
C THR A 145 -11.66 0.80 -0.08
N VAL A 146 -11.97 0.69 -1.38
CA VAL A 146 -11.04 0.98 -2.46
C VAL A 146 -10.61 2.46 -2.44
N GLU A 147 -11.55 3.38 -2.21
CA GLU A 147 -11.24 4.80 -2.05
C GLU A 147 -10.31 5.05 -0.84
N ALA A 148 -10.59 4.40 0.30
CA ALA A 148 -9.77 4.51 1.50
C ALA A 148 -8.34 4.01 1.26
N TRP A 149 -8.17 2.87 0.57
CA TRP A 149 -6.85 2.39 0.13
C TRP A 149 -6.18 3.35 -0.83
N GLY A 150 -6.93 3.95 -1.76
CA GLY A 150 -6.42 4.99 -2.65
C GLY A 150 -5.82 6.17 -1.87
N LYS A 151 -6.52 6.66 -0.84
CA LYS A 151 -6.02 7.71 0.05
C LYS A 151 -4.78 7.26 0.82
N PHE A 152 -4.81 6.08 1.42
CA PHE A 152 -3.67 5.48 2.14
C PHE A 152 -2.41 5.38 1.28
N LEU A 153 -2.55 4.98 0.01
CA LEU A 153 -1.45 4.81 -0.94
C LEU A 153 -0.97 6.15 -1.53
N THR A 154 -1.85 7.15 -1.58
CA THR A 154 -1.56 8.48 -2.15
C THR A 154 -1.03 9.47 -1.11
N VAL A 155 -0.91 9.07 0.16
CA VAL A 155 -0.61 9.97 1.29
C VAL A 155 0.38 11.03 0.87
N ARG A 156 -0.15 12.25 0.86
CA ARG A 156 0.28 13.35 -0.01
C ARG A 156 1.65 13.92 0.36
N ARG A 157 2.18 13.70 1.56
CA ARG A 157 3.31 14.47 2.10
C ARG A 157 4.71 13.84 2.17
N PRO A 158 4.96 12.51 2.03
CA PRO A 158 6.33 12.02 2.10
C PRO A 158 7.17 12.43 0.87
N PHE A 159 6.54 12.88 -0.22
CA PHE A 159 7.22 13.21 -1.48
C PHE A 159 7.13 14.70 -1.90
N LEU A 160 6.27 15.51 -1.28
CA LEU A 160 6.05 16.92 -1.68
C LEU A 160 7.10 17.92 -1.17
N LEU A 161 8.15 17.47 -0.49
CA LEU A 161 9.31 18.32 -0.13
C LEU A 161 10.53 18.12 -1.05
N LEU A 162 10.36 17.39 -2.14
CA LEU A 162 11.34 17.35 -3.24
C LEU A 162 10.69 18.06 -4.41
N GLU A 163 11.25 19.20 -4.82
CA GLU A 163 10.67 20.18 -5.77
C GLU A 163 10.38 19.63 -7.19
N ASP A 164 10.58 18.33 -7.43
CA ASP A 164 10.44 17.68 -8.74
C ASP A 164 9.14 16.85 -8.91
N PHE A 165 8.25 16.74 -7.92
CA PHE A 165 7.06 15.90 -8.02
C PHE A 165 5.80 16.69 -8.38
N LYS A 166 5.52 16.83 -9.68
CA LYS A 166 4.20 17.22 -10.18
C LYS A 166 3.22 16.05 -10.00
N VAL A 167 2.18 16.29 -9.22
CA VAL A 167 1.08 15.37 -8.91
C VAL A 167 0.27 15.06 -10.17
N PHE A 168 0.21 13.79 -10.58
CA PHE A 168 -0.83 13.31 -11.49
C PHE A 168 -1.99 12.78 -10.66
N THR A 169 -3.15 13.41 -10.80
CA THR A 169 -4.42 12.95 -10.26
C THR A 169 -4.85 11.68 -10.98
N TYR A 170 -5.21 10.63 -10.23
CA TYR A 170 -5.81 9.41 -10.78
C TYR A 170 -7.06 9.74 -11.60
N VAL A 171 -7.07 9.28 -12.85
CA VAL A 171 -8.28 9.11 -13.65
C VAL A 171 -9.02 7.91 -13.08
N VAL A 172 -10.21 8.15 -12.54
CA VAL A 172 -11.19 7.10 -12.28
C VAL A 172 -11.60 6.56 -13.65
N ILE A 173 -11.16 5.36 -14.00
CA ILE A 173 -11.70 4.65 -15.17
C ILE A 173 -13.11 4.14 -14.77
N PRO A 174 -14.13 4.38 -15.61
CA PRO A 174 -15.55 4.08 -15.30
C PRO A 174 -15.84 2.60 -15.04
#